data_AF-A0A956SFH7-F1
#
_entry.id   AF-A0A956SFH7-F1
#
_cell.length_a   1.000
_cell.length_b   1.000
_cell.length_c   1.000
_cell.angle_alpha   90.00
_cell.angle_beta   90.00
_cell.angle_gamma   90.00
#
_symmetry.space_group_name_H-M   'P 1'
#
loop_
_entity.id
_entity.type
_entity.pdbx_description
1 polymer ?
#
loop_
_entity_poly.entity_id
_entity_poly.type
_entity_poly.pdbx_seq_one_letter_code
_entity_poly.pdbx_strand_id
1 'polypeptide(L)'
;MPPKSTKAAKKAAGSVTSSKKTPKTSKASAGSKTSKKVSKRASTKTARKTPAARRASSAKRLTPSKEKRGLDASQIRLGLDDAGVAPLVAEVDAAGGAALGAYREPLSGRPILLASLPLSAVEPTPFQRDLSPTHTKRLAQKIEESGSFLDPLIVVRGVDGRLWTPNGRHRLAAAKVLGLRQITALVSPDEDLAFKILALNTEKAHNLKDRSLEVIRMAEELAVRKPRAKESQFAVEFEAPELLTLGCVYKENGRFAGGAYSPLLKKVDRFSDRALPVSLRDRAGYASRLVEIDGLVKGIVDGLQDRGFKSPYLRNLVVARINPVRFHRAKKGEAAPPMALGAALTRMVASAKKFDLGSVRPGDLALVAAVASDDE
;
A
#
# COMPACT_ATOMS: atom_id res chain seq x y z
N MET A 1 17.83 -68.34 -20.64
CA MET A 1 19.24 -68.31 -21.10
C MET A 1 20.00 -67.33 -20.20
N PRO A 2 21.23 -67.64 -19.74
CA PRO A 2 22.14 -66.68 -19.09
C PRO A 2 22.84 -65.78 -20.16
N PRO A 3 23.74 -64.81 -19.85
CA PRO A 3 24.49 -64.54 -18.61
C PRO A 3 24.49 -63.01 -18.21
N LYS A 4 25.35 -62.37 -17.38
CA LYS A 4 26.47 -62.75 -16.46
C LYS A 4 26.68 -61.63 -15.38
N SER A 5 27.20 -62.01 -14.21
CA SER A 5 28.23 -61.39 -13.31
C SER A 5 28.74 -59.94 -13.48
N THR A 6 29.29 -59.20 -12.49
CA THR A 6 30.02 -59.52 -11.21
C THR A 6 29.74 -58.46 -10.11
N LYS A 7 29.63 -58.77 -8.80
CA LYS A 7 30.69 -58.90 -7.75
C LYS A 7 31.71 -57.73 -7.66
N ALA A 8 32.21 -57.28 -6.49
CA ALA A 8 31.83 -57.50 -5.07
C ALA A 8 32.55 -56.50 -4.10
N ALA A 9 32.12 -56.42 -2.84
CA ALA A 9 32.53 -55.43 -1.83
C ALA A 9 33.66 -55.84 -0.84
N LYS A 10 34.30 -54.84 -0.21
CA LYS A 10 34.95 -54.81 1.13
C LYS A 10 35.03 -53.33 1.57
N LYS A 11 34.74 -52.84 2.79
CA LYS A 11 34.59 -53.33 4.19
C LYS A 11 35.80 -53.05 5.13
N ALA A 12 35.79 -51.87 5.75
CA ALA A 12 36.27 -51.54 7.10
C ALA A 12 35.46 -50.31 7.57
N ALA A 13 34.84 -50.20 8.75
CA ALA A 13 35.19 -50.56 10.14
C ALA A 13 36.08 -49.49 10.82
N GLY A 14 35.51 -48.79 11.82
CA GLY A 14 36.18 -47.70 12.55
C GLY A 14 35.24 -47.02 13.56
N SER A 15 35.15 -47.57 14.77
CA SER A 15 34.26 -47.11 15.85
C SER A 15 35.05 -46.58 17.05
N VAL A 16 34.63 -45.45 17.64
CA VAL A 16 34.79 -45.15 19.08
C VAL A 16 33.54 -44.40 19.56
N THR A 17 33.15 -44.61 20.81
CA THR A 17 31.92 -44.08 21.42
C THR A 17 32.14 -43.50 22.81
N SER A 18 31.27 -42.55 23.19
CA SER A 18 30.70 -42.40 24.55
C SER A 18 31.45 -41.56 25.62
N SER A 19 30.62 -40.94 26.48
CA SER A 19 30.83 -40.65 27.92
C SER A 19 31.69 -39.44 28.36
N LYS A 20 31.41 -38.80 29.53
CA LYS A 20 30.14 -38.59 30.27
C LYS A 20 30.33 -37.56 31.40
N LYS A 21 29.23 -36.90 31.80
CA LYS A 21 28.91 -36.32 33.14
C LYS A 21 29.81 -35.22 33.76
N THR A 22 29.09 -34.17 34.17
CA THR A 22 29.36 -33.19 35.25
C THR A 22 29.82 -33.79 36.59
N PRO A 23 30.38 -32.96 37.49
CA PRO A 23 29.61 -32.64 38.71
C PRO A 23 29.47 -31.12 39.01
N LYS A 24 28.88 -30.81 40.18
CA LYS A 24 28.45 -29.47 40.65
C LYS A 24 29.09 -29.13 42.03
N THR A 25 29.17 -27.84 42.34
CA THR A 25 29.07 -27.19 43.68
C THR A 25 29.95 -27.63 44.88
N SER A 26 30.84 -26.72 45.32
CA SER A 26 30.93 -26.19 46.72
C SER A 26 32.01 -25.07 46.76
N LYS A 27 31.90 -23.85 47.34
CA LYS A 27 31.22 -23.26 48.53
C LYS A 27 32.20 -23.07 49.71
N ALA A 28 32.34 -21.82 50.19
CA ALA A 28 32.99 -21.36 51.45
C ALA A 28 34.54 -21.45 51.57
N SER A 29 35.25 -20.73 52.47
CA SER A 29 35.05 -19.37 53.03
C SER A 29 36.23 -18.90 53.93
N ALA A 30 36.31 -17.59 54.19
CA ALA A 30 36.89 -16.92 55.39
C ALA A 30 38.43 -16.80 55.54
N GLY A 31 38.87 -15.80 56.32
CA GLY A 31 40.27 -15.39 56.54
C GLY A 31 40.54 -13.90 56.24
N SER A 32 40.00 -12.89 56.93
CA SER A 32 39.94 -12.57 58.38
C SER A 32 41.08 -11.65 58.86
N LYS A 33 40.74 -10.38 59.18
CA LYS A 33 41.56 -9.35 59.90
C LYS A 33 42.78 -8.84 59.10
N THR A 34 43.31 -7.61 59.25
CA THR A 34 43.07 -6.45 60.17
C THR A 34 43.48 -5.16 59.40
N SER A 35 43.25 -3.90 59.79
CA SER A 35 42.67 -3.29 61.01
C SER A 35 41.85 -2.01 60.68
N LYS A 36 42.36 -0.80 60.96
CA LYS A 36 41.77 0.54 60.69
C LYS A 36 42.88 1.61 60.66
N LYS A 37 42.80 2.58 59.74
CA LYS A 37 43.02 4.01 60.08
C LYS A 37 42.24 4.91 59.11
N VAL A 38 41.93 6.13 59.54
CA VAL A 38 40.93 7.00 58.91
C VAL A 38 41.53 8.36 58.56
N SER A 39 41.29 8.83 57.35
CA SER A 39 41.25 10.25 56.97
C SER A 39 39.85 10.58 56.41
N LYS A 40 39.39 11.83 56.55
CA LYS A 40 37.99 12.23 56.32
C LYS A 40 37.86 13.23 55.16
N ARG A 41 36.70 13.14 54.46
CA ARG A 41 36.16 14.10 53.46
C ARG A 41 37.00 14.22 52.17
N ALA A 42 36.42 14.55 51.01
CA ALA A 42 35.08 15.07 50.72
C ALA A 42 34.29 14.20 49.70
N SER A 43 32.99 14.43 49.59
CA SER A 43 32.08 13.61 48.79
C SER A 43 31.38 14.40 47.66
N THR A 44 31.67 14.07 46.41
CA THR A 44 30.90 14.50 45.24
C THR A 44 30.37 13.28 44.48
N LYS A 45 29.06 13.27 44.20
CA LYS A 45 28.37 12.09 43.63
C LYS A 45 28.57 12.01 42.12
N THR A 46 29.43 11.10 41.65
CA THR A 46 29.50 10.72 40.23
C THR A 46 28.32 9.82 39.85
N ALA A 47 27.19 10.43 39.48
CA ALA A 47 26.01 9.73 38.99
C ALA A 47 26.28 9.06 37.62
N ARG A 48 26.72 7.80 37.65
CA ARG A 48 27.02 6.97 36.47
C ARG A 48 25.73 6.71 35.68
N LYS A 49 25.44 7.54 34.68
CA LYS A 49 24.27 7.40 33.79
C LYS A 49 24.29 6.04 33.10
N THR A 50 23.33 5.18 33.44
CA THR A 50 23.01 3.97 32.70
C THR A 50 22.58 4.33 31.28
N PRO A 51 22.94 3.56 30.23
CA PRO A 51 22.41 3.78 28.89
C PRO A 51 20.88 3.69 28.92
N ALA A 52 20.20 4.72 28.41
CA ALA A 52 18.74 4.69 28.30
C ALA A 52 18.36 3.59 27.29
N ALA A 53 17.69 2.54 27.78
CA ALA A 53 17.21 1.46 26.92
C ALA A 53 16.33 2.04 25.81
N ARG A 54 16.63 1.71 24.55
CA ARG A 54 15.79 2.07 23.41
C ARG A 54 14.36 1.59 23.71
N ARG A 55 13.41 2.52 23.83
CA ARG A 55 11.99 2.17 23.82
C ARG A 55 11.69 1.57 22.45
N ALA A 56 11.62 0.24 22.37
CA ALA A 56 10.97 -0.42 21.26
C ALA A 56 9.57 0.16 21.14
N SER A 57 9.19 0.57 19.93
CA SER A 57 7.84 1.02 19.62
C SER A 57 6.90 -0.16 19.85
N SER A 58 6.19 -0.16 20.98
CA SER A 58 5.19 -1.19 21.26
C SER A 58 4.07 -1.04 20.25
N ALA A 59 4.11 -1.89 19.21
CA ALA A 59 3.09 -1.96 18.16
C ALA A 59 1.71 -1.92 18.81
N LYS A 60 0.89 -0.92 18.42
CA LYS A 60 -0.41 -0.70 19.05
C LYS A 60 -1.28 -1.94 18.82
N ARG A 61 -1.40 -2.78 19.85
CA ARG A 61 -2.27 -3.96 19.81
C ARG A 61 -3.69 -3.47 19.50
N LEU A 62 -4.29 -4.03 18.45
CA LEU A 62 -5.64 -3.66 18.03
C LEU A 62 -6.60 -3.87 19.21
N THR A 63 -7.32 -2.81 19.59
CA THR A 63 -8.35 -2.86 20.63
C THR A 63 -9.69 -3.15 19.95
N PRO A 64 -10.37 -4.26 20.25
CA PRO A 64 -11.70 -4.53 19.71
C PRO A 64 -12.70 -3.44 20.10
N SER A 65 -13.72 -3.23 19.27
CA SER A 65 -14.85 -2.36 19.60
C SER A 65 -15.57 -2.88 20.85
N LYS A 66 -15.99 -1.95 21.72
CA LYS A 66 -16.92 -2.26 22.82
C LYS A 66 -18.36 -2.40 22.34
N GLU A 67 -18.71 -1.68 21.28
CA GLU A 67 -20.01 -1.73 20.62
C GLU A 67 -20.00 -2.82 19.55
N LYS A 68 -20.94 -3.76 19.64
CA LYS A 68 -21.31 -4.64 18.53
C LYS A 68 -22.24 -3.88 17.59
N ARG A 69 -22.08 -4.06 16.28
CA ARG A 69 -22.86 -3.40 15.22
C ARG A 69 -23.02 -4.35 14.04
N GLY A 70 -24.08 -4.17 13.25
CA GLY A 70 -24.45 -5.04 12.14
C GLY A 70 -25.72 -5.84 12.43
N LEU A 71 -26.05 -6.77 11.53
CA LEU A 71 -27.20 -7.67 11.61
C LEU A 71 -26.88 -8.98 12.35
N ASP A 72 -27.86 -9.50 13.06
CA ASP A 72 -27.82 -10.84 13.65
C ASP A 72 -28.14 -11.93 12.61
N ALA A 73 -27.77 -13.19 12.91
CA ALA A 73 -27.85 -14.31 11.95
C ALA A 73 -29.26 -14.56 11.36
N SER A 74 -30.32 -14.28 12.11
CA SER A 74 -31.72 -14.36 11.64
C SER A 74 -32.09 -13.27 10.64
N GLN A 75 -31.41 -12.12 10.67
CA GLN A 75 -31.64 -10.97 9.78
C GLN A 75 -30.77 -11.04 8.52
N ILE A 76 -29.68 -11.83 8.54
CA ILE A 76 -28.76 -12.00 7.40
C ILE A 76 -29.38 -12.85 6.28
N ARG A 77 -30.24 -13.83 6.60
CA ARG A 77 -30.83 -14.73 5.58
C ARG A 77 -31.75 -13.98 4.63
N LEU A 78 -31.65 -14.28 3.34
CA LEU A 78 -32.45 -13.65 2.28
C LEU A 78 -32.94 -14.70 1.27
N GLY A 79 -34.13 -14.48 0.71
CA GLY A 79 -34.66 -15.29 -0.40
C GLY A 79 -34.09 -14.85 -1.75
N LEU A 80 -34.13 -15.73 -2.76
CA LEU A 80 -33.88 -15.33 -4.16
C LEU A 80 -35.07 -14.58 -4.76
N ASP A 81 -36.24 -14.77 -4.15
CA ASP A 81 -37.53 -14.14 -4.37
C ASP A 81 -37.70 -12.77 -3.66
N ASP A 82 -36.76 -12.36 -2.80
CA ASP A 82 -36.77 -11.01 -2.20
C ASP A 82 -36.63 -9.94 -3.31
N ALA A 83 -37.50 -8.94 -3.29
CA ALA A 83 -37.57 -7.90 -4.32
C ALA A 83 -36.28 -7.08 -4.48
N GLY A 84 -35.40 -7.05 -3.46
CA GLY A 84 -34.07 -6.45 -3.53
C GLY A 84 -33.00 -7.33 -4.21
N VAL A 85 -33.33 -8.57 -4.59
CA VAL A 85 -32.42 -9.55 -5.19
C VAL A 85 -32.95 -10.11 -6.52
N ALA A 86 -34.26 -10.31 -6.67
CA ALA A 86 -34.86 -10.88 -7.88
C ALA A 86 -34.40 -10.20 -9.20
N PRO A 87 -34.18 -8.87 -9.29
CA PRO A 87 -33.60 -8.25 -10.49
C PRO A 87 -32.17 -8.70 -10.81
N LEU A 88 -31.35 -8.99 -9.79
CA LEU A 88 -29.99 -9.54 -9.98
C LEU A 88 -30.01 -11.00 -10.39
N VAL A 89 -31.00 -11.79 -9.94
CA VAL A 89 -31.19 -13.19 -10.37
C VAL A 89 -31.47 -13.22 -11.87
N ALA A 90 -32.44 -12.42 -12.33
CA ALA A 90 -32.76 -12.31 -13.75
C ALA A 90 -31.56 -11.84 -14.62
N GLU A 91 -30.73 -10.92 -14.10
CA GLU A 91 -29.51 -10.47 -14.77
C GLU A 91 -28.42 -11.56 -14.83
N VAL A 92 -28.21 -12.30 -13.74
CA VAL A 92 -27.27 -13.43 -13.68
C VAL A 92 -27.69 -14.54 -14.66
N ASP A 93 -28.97 -14.90 -14.68
CA ASP A 93 -29.50 -15.96 -15.54
C ASP A 93 -29.46 -15.52 -17.02
N ALA A 94 -29.80 -14.26 -17.32
CA ALA A 94 -29.65 -13.68 -18.67
C ALA A 94 -28.19 -13.60 -19.14
N ALA A 95 -27.23 -13.47 -18.23
CA ALA A 95 -25.80 -13.54 -18.50
C ALA A 95 -25.27 -14.99 -18.68
N GLY A 96 -26.14 -16.01 -18.61
CA GLY A 96 -25.75 -17.43 -18.69
C GLY A 96 -25.13 -17.98 -17.40
N GLY A 97 -25.36 -17.31 -16.28
CA GLY A 97 -24.99 -17.76 -14.95
C GLY A 97 -26.06 -18.61 -14.27
N ALA A 98 -25.96 -18.71 -12.95
CA ALA A 98 -27.00 -19.27 -12.09
C ALA A 98 -26.91 -18.63 -10.69
N ALA A 99 -28.05 -18.22 -10.13
CA ALA A 99 -28.15 -17.83 -8.73
C ALA A 99 -27.93 -19.03 -7.78
N LEU A 100 -27.09 -18.85 -6.76
CA LEU A 100 -26.74 -19.90 -5.78
C LEU A 100 -27.33 -19.65 -4.38
N GLY A 101 -27.62 -18.38 -4.04
CA GLY A 101 -28.25 -17.99 -2.77
C GLY A 101 -28.07 -16.51 -2.48
N ALA A 102 -28.85 -15.95 -1.55
CA ALA A 102 -28.79 -14.54 -1.21
C ALA A 102 -28.65 -14.30 0.30
N TYR A 103 -28.10 -13.13 0.65
CA TYR A 103 -27.99 -12.68 2.04
C TYR A 103 -27.97 -11.15 2.13
N ARG A 104 -28.21 -10.63 3.34
CA ARG A 104 -27.97 -9.23 3.68
C ARG A 104 -26.55 -9.09 4.22
N GLU A 105 -25.76 -8.18 3.65
CA GLU A 105 -24.37 -7.91 4.06
C GLU A 105 -24.33 -7.51 5.55
N PRO A 106 -23.55 -8.20 6.41
CA PRO A 106 -23.67 -8.06 7.86
C PRO A 106 -23.54 -6.64 8.44
N LEU A 107 -22.76 -5.75 7.84
CA LEU A 107 -22.55 -4.39 8.35
C LEU A 107 -23.62 -3.39 7.87
N SER A 108 -24.02 -3.46 6.60
CA SER A 108 -24.91 -2.48 5.95
C SER A 108 -26.34 -2.96 5.71
N GLY A 109 -26.62 -4.26 5.89
CA GLY A 109 -27.92 -4.89 5.66
C GLY A 109 -28.36 -4.96 4.18
N ARG A 110 -27.46 -4.59 3.25
CA ARG A 110 -27.75 -4.52 1.81
C ARG A 110 -27.81 -5.92 1.19
N PRO A 111 -28.71 -6.18 0.23
CA PRO A 111 -28.78 -7.45 -0.48
C PRO A 111 -27.48 -7.72 -1.27
N ILE A 112 -27.01 -8.97 -1.20
CA ILE A 112 -25.92 -9.54 -2.00
C ILE A 112 -26.38 -10.90 -2.54
N LEU A 113 -26.13 -11.14 -3.81
CA LEU A 113 -26.41 -12.41 -4.50
C LEU A 113 -25.10 -13.21 -4.68
N LEU A 114 -25.05 -14.42 -4.14
CA LEU A 114 -24.03 -15.41 -4.49
C LEU A 114 -24.47 -16.08 -5.80
N ALA A 115 -23.59 -16.06 -6.81
CA ALA A 115 -23.87 -16.56 -8.15
C ALA A 115 -22.71 -17.37 -8.72
N SER A 116 -23.02 -18.22 -9.71
CA SER A 116 -22.06 -18.68 -10.72
C SER A 116 -22.24 -17.83 -11.97
N LEU A 117 -21.14 -17.39 -12.58
CA LEU A 117 -21.15 -16.58 -13.81
C LEU A 117 -20.16 -17.13 -14.85
N PRO A 118 -20.47 -17.11 -16.15
CA PRO A 118 -19.50 -17.45 -17.19
C PRO A 118 -18.27 -16.56 -17.11
N LEU A 119 -17.09 -17.14 -17.32
CA LEU A 119 -15.83 -16.39 -17.27
C LEU A 119 -15.72 -15.28 -18.35
N SER A 120 -16.54 -15.38 -19.40
CA SER A 120 -16.72 -14.38 -20.46
C SER A 120 -17.68 -13.24 -20.08
N ALA A 121 -18.56 -13.42 -19.10
CA ALA A 121 -19.55 -12.41 -18.70
C ALA A 121 -18.97 -11.31 -17.80
N VAL A 122 -17.82 -11.57 -17.16
CA VAL A 122 -17.22 -10.68 -16.16
C VAL A 122 -15.92 -10.03 -16.68
N GLU A 123 -15.89 -8.69 -16.63
CA GLU A 123 -14.77 -7.84 -17.04
C GLU A 123 -14.18 -7.08 -15.83
N PRO A 124 -12.87 -6.73 -15.80
CA PRO A 124 -12.32 -5.90 -14.73
C PRO A 124 -12.78 -4.43 -14.87
N THR A 125 -13.00 -3.71 -13.76
CA THR A 125 -13.33 -2.28 -13.86
C THR A 125 -12.23 -1.48 -14.58
N PRO A 126 -12.58 -0.47 -15.42
CA PRO A 126 -11.61 0.26 -16.23
C PRO A 126 -10.48 0.95 -15.45
N PHE A 127 -10.75 1.33 -14.20
CA PHE A 127 -9.84 2.09 -13.35
C PHE A 127 -8.90 1.25 -12.45
N GLN A 128 -9.06 -0.08 -12.40
CA GLN A 128 -8.23 -0.95 -11.53
C GLN A 128 -6.75 -0.98 -11.92
N ARG A 129 -5.89 -1.27 -10.92
CA ARG A 129 -4.45 -1.55 -11.08
C ARG A 129 -4.13 -2.44 -12.26
N ASP A 130 -3.06 -2.10 -12.96
CA ASP A 130 -2.55 -2.85 -14.11
C ASP A 130 -2.20 -4.31 -13.73
N LEU A 131 -2.54 -5.25 -14.60
CA LEU A 131 -2.39 -6.68 -14.32
C LEU A 131 -0.90 -7.08 -14.23
N SER A 132 -0.51 -7.82 -13.20
CA SER A 132 0.84 -8.40 -13.08
C SER A 132 0.89 -9.84 -13.59
N PRO A 133 1.51 -10.14 -14.76
CA PRO A 133 1.49 -11.48 -15.34
C PRO A 133 2.19 -12.53 -14.46
N THR A 134 3.24 -12.13 -13.73
CA THR A 134 3.96 -13.00 -12.78
C THR A 134 3.10 -13.32 -11.56
N HIS A 135 2.33 -12.35 -11.04
CA HIS A 135 1.41 -12.59 -9.93
C HIS A 135 0.25 -13.48 -10.36
N THR A 136 -0.33 -13.24 -11.55
CA THR A 136 -1.40 -14.06 -12.13
C THR A 136 -0.96 -15.52 -12.35
N LYS A 137 0.21 -15.76 -12.96
CA LYS A 137 0.75 -17.12 -13.13
C LYS A 137 0.94 -17.84 -11.80
N ARG A 138 1.50 -17.16 -10.79
CA ARG A 138 1.67 -17.73 -9.44
C ARG A 138 0.34 -18.01 -8.73
N LEU A 139 -0.68 -17.18 -8.94
CA LEU A 139 -2.02 -17.40 -8.39
C LEU A 139 -2.73 -18.57 -9.07
N ALA A 140 -2.67 -18.64 -10.41
CA ALA A 140 -3.20 -19.77 -11.18
C ALA A 140 -2.57 -21.10 -10.71
N GLN A 141 -1.22 -21.16 -10.64
CA GLN A 141 -0.53 -22.34 -10.13
C GLN A 141 -0.99 -22.75 -8.72
N LYS A 142 -1.26 -21.79 -7.81
CA LYS A 142 -1.69 -22.11 -6.43
C LYS A 142 -3.17 -22.47 -6.31
N ILE A 143 -4.01 -22.14 -7.29
CA ILE A 143 -5.39 -22.62 -7.40
C ILE A 143 -5.40 -24.04 -8.01
N GLU A 144 -4.50 -24.33 -8.97
CA GLU A 144 -4.32 -25.66 -9.53
C GLU A 144 -3.79 -26.64 -8.48
N GLU A 145 -2.72 -26.27 -7.75
CA GLU A 145 -2.14 -27.09 -6.67
C GLU A 145 -3.10 -27.33 -5.48
N SER A 146 -4.12 -26.48 -5.29
CA SER A 146 -5.15 -26.66 -4.26
C SER A 146 -6.41 -27.35 -4.79
N GLY A 147 -6.55 -27.50 -6.11
CA GLY A 147 -7.79 -27.88 -6.79
C GLY A 147 -8.99 -26.95 -6.52
N SER A 148 -8.77 -25.76 -5.95
CA SER A 148 -9.81 -25.02 -5.21
C SER A 148 -9.73 -23.50 -5.43
N PHE A 149 -10.75 -22.94 -6.09
CA PHE A 149 -10.88 -21.49 -6.36
C PHE A 149 -11.30 -20.68 -5.11
N LEU A 150 -12.28 -21.20 -4.37
CA LEU A 150 -12.84 -20.78 -3.06
C LEU A 150 -13.34 -19.33 -2.90
N ASP A 151 -12.52 -18.34 -3.22
CA ASP A 151 -12.77 -16.94 -2.87
C ASP A 151 -13.43 -16.19 -4.04
N PRO A 152 -14.76 -15.92 -3.98
CA PRO A 152 -15.54 -15.40 -5.10
C PRO A 152 -15.10 -14.00 -5.53
N LEU A 153 -15.36 -13.65 -6.79
CA LEU A 153 -15.12 -12.28 -7.24
C LEU A 153 -16.24 -11.36 -6.72
N ILE A 154 -15.92 -10.15 -6.26
CA ILE A 154 -16.95 -9.13 -6.11
C ILE A 154 -17.35 -8.68 -7.51
N VAL A 155 -18.66 -8.55 -7.77
CA VAL A 155 -19.23 -8.14 -9.05
C VAL A 155 -20.29 -7.05 -8.83
N VAL A 156 -20.32 -6.08 -9.73
CA VAL A 156 -21.27 -4.95 -9.78
C VAL A 156 -21.63 -4.68 -11.24
N ARG A 157 -22.73 -3.94 -11.49
CA ARG A 157 -23.05 -3.49 -12.85
C ARG A 157 -22.18 -2.30 -13.26
N GLY A 158 -21.70 -2.32 -14.50
CA GLY A 158 -21.02 -1.22 -15.19
C GLY A 158 -22.02 -0.26 -15.88
N VAL A 159 -21.56 0.93 -16.24
CA VAL A 159 -22.41 1.93 -16.97
C VAL A 159 -22.71 1.53 -18.42
N ASP A 160 -21.98 0.56 -18.95
CA ASP A 160 -22.22 -0.14 -20.21
C ASP A 160 -23.21 -1.33 -20.06
N GLY A 161 -23.78 -1.53 -18.86
CA GLY A 161 -24.64 -2.66 -18.54
C GLY A 161 -23.91 -3.99 -18.37
N ARG A 162 -22.58 -4.02 -18.41
CA ARG A 162 -21.81 -5.27 -18.24
C ARG A 162 -21.56 -5.59 -16.77
N LEU A 163 -21.28 -6.85 -16.47
CA LEU A 163 -20.86 -7.27 -15.13
C LEU A 163 -19.37 -6.97 -14.95
N TRP A 164 -19.05 -6.01 -14.09
CA TRP A 164 -17.69 -5.62 -13.77
C TRP A 164 -17.26 -6.19 -12.42
N THR A 165 -16.01 -6.69 -12.31
CA THR A 165 -15.41 -7.06 -11.03
C THR A 165 -14.50 -5.94 -10.50
N PRO A 166 -14.87 -5.18 -9.46
CA PRO A 166 -14.05 -4.12 -8.87
C PRO A 166 -12.94 -4.63 -7.93
N ASN A 167 -13.10 -5.82 -7.36
CA ASN A 167 -12.02 -6.54 -6.69
C ASN A 167 -12.01 -8.00 -7.17
N GLY A 168 -10.86 -8.43 -7.71
CA GLY A 168 -10.69 -9.77 -8.25
C GLY A 168 -9.90 -9.87 -9.55
N ARG A 169 -9.44 -8.76 -10.18
CA ARG A 169 -8.78 -8.78 -11.52
C ARG A 169 -7.66 -9.82 -11.68
N HIS A 170 -6.82 -10.02 -10.66
CA HIS A 170 -5.78 -11.06 -10.71
C HIS A 170 -6.33 -12.49 -10.65
N ARG A 171 -7.42 -12.72 -9.92
CA ARG A 171 -8.12 -14.02 -9.83
C ARG A 171 -8.98 -14.30 -11.05
N LEU A 172 -9.65 -13.29 -11.62
CA LEU A 172 -10.30 -13.36 -12.94
C LEU A 172 -9.28 -13.77 -14.02
N ALA A 173 -8.10 -13.15 -14.01
CA ALA A 173 -7.03 -13.50 -14.94
C ALA A 173 -6.44 -14.90 -14.66
N ALA A 174 -6.38 -15.33 -13.39
CA ALA A 174 -5.96 -16.70 -13.04
C ALA A 174 -6.99 -17.74 -13.54
N ALA A 175 -8.29 -17.49 -13.39
CA ALA A 175 -9.35 -18.30 -13.97
C ALA A 175 -9.22 -18.42 -15.50
N LYS A 176 -8.84 -17.33 -16.18
CA LYS A 176 -8.57 -17.32 -17.64
C LYS A 176 -7.32 -18.12 -18.02
N VAL A 177 -6.28 -18.14 -17.18
CA VAL A 177 -5.08 -18.99 -17.37
C VAL A 177 -5.39 -20.49 -17.14
N LEU A 178 -6.30 -20.82 -16.22
CA LEU A 178 -6.71 -22.20 -15.91
C LEU A 178 -7.88 -22.72 -16.76
N GLY A 179 -8.44 -21.90 -17.67
CA GLY A 179 -9.52 -22.33 -18.56
C GLY A 179 -10.88 -22.59 -17.88
N LEU A 180 -11.15 -21.96 -16.73
CA LEU A 180 -12.44 -22.10 -16.04
C LEU A 180 -13.60 -21.66 -16.95
N ARG A 181 -14.68 -22.45 -17.02
CA ARG A 181 -15.90 -22.07 -17.76
C ARG A 181 -16.76 -21.07 -16.98
N GLN A 182 -16.83 -21.28 -15.67
CA GLN A 182 -17.69 -20.58 -14.71
C GLN A 182 -16.84 -20.13 -13.52
N ILE A 183 -17.24 -19.04 -12.86
CA ILE A 183 -16.61 -18.49 -11.66
C ILE A 183 -17.67 -18.14 -10.61
N THR A 184 -17.34 -18.33 -9.33
CA THR A 184 -18.21 -17.89 -8.23
C THR A 184 -18.07 -16.39 -8.01
N ALA A 185 -19.18 -15.70 -7.79
CA ALA A 185 -19.24 -14.25 -7.62
C ALA A 185 -20.19 -13.83 -6.49
N LEU A 186 -19.89 -12.70 -5.86
CA LEU A 186 -20.77 -11.94 -4.98
C LEU A 186 -21.23 -10.69 -5.74
N VAL A 187 -22.44 -10.75 -6.28
CA VAL A 187 -23.06 -9.67 -7.07
C VAL A 187 -23.75 -8.68 -6.12
N SER A 188 -23.39 -7.40 -6.22
CA SER A 188 -23.99 -6.31 -5.44
C SER A 188 -24.78 -5.35 -6.35
N PRO A 189 -25.97 -4.87 -5.92
CA PRO A 189 -26.74 -3.86 -6.65
C PRO A 189 -26.26 -2.42 -6.40
N ASP A 190 -25.28 -2.18 -5.51
CA ASP A 190 -24.69 -0.85 -5.33
C ASP A 190 -23.61 -0.60 -6.40
N GLU A 191 -23.97 0.01 -7.52
CA GLU A 191 -23.04 0.36 -8.59
C GLU A 191 -21.90 1.28 -8.11
N ASP A 192 -22.16 2.16 -7.11
CA ASP A 192 -21.13 3.00 -6.49
C ASP A 192 -20.15 2.19 -5.59
N LEU A 193 -20.41 0.91 -5.29
CA LEU A 193 -19.46 0.02 -4.61
C LEU A 193 -18.18 -0.17 -5.42
N ALA A 194 -18.26 -0.04 -6.75
CA ALA A 194 -17.10 -0.09 -7.65
C ALA A 194 -16.00 0.90 -7.24
N PHE A 195 -16.39 2.08 -6.75
CA PHE A 195 -15.47 3.13 -6.32
C PHE A 195 -15.00 2.95 -4.87
N LYS A 196 -15.94 2.60 -3.98
CA LYS A 196 -15.68 2.38 -2.53
C LYS A 196 -14.70 1.25 -2.26
N ILE A 197 -14.64 0.25 -3.15
CA ILE A 197 -13.78 -0.93 -2.99
C ILE A 197 -12.28 -0.63 -2.99
N LEU A 198 -11.80 0.46 -3.61
CA LEU A 198 -10.38 0.82 -3.48
C LEU A 198 -9.98 1.09 -2.02
N ALA A 199 -10.85 1.74 -1.25
CA ALA A 199 -10.64 2.00 0.17
C ALA A 199 -10.71 0.72 1.05
N LEU A 200 -11.16 -0.41 0.50
CA LEU A 200 -11.20 -1.71 1.19
C LEU A 200 -9.94 -2.57 0.94
N ASN A 201 -9.15 -2.27 -0.10
CA ASN A 201 -7.92 -3.01 -0.48
C ASN A 201 -6.71 -2.70 0.45
N THR A 202 -6.95 -2.70 1.76
CA THR A 202 -5.99 -2.28 2.81
C THR A 202 -4.93 -3.33 3.14
N GLU A 203 -5.15 -4.61 2.82
CA GLU A 203 -4.27 -5.72 3.20
C GLU A 203 -2.88 -5.67 2.55
N LYS A 204 -2.74 -4.99 1.40
CA LYS A 204 -1.49 -4.86 0.68
C LYS A 204 -1.35 -3.45 0.14
N ALA A 205 -0.64 -2.59 0.88
CA ALA A 205 -0.35 -1.22 0.50
C ALA A 205 0.06 -1.12 -0.98
N HIS A 206 -0.80 -0.48 -1.78
CA HIS A 206 -0.50 -0.16 -3.17
C HIS A 206 0.68 0.82 -3.18
N ASN A 207 1.67 0.62 -4.06
CA ASN A 207 2.74 1.61 -4.19
C ASN A 207 2.16 2.93 -4.70
N LEU A 208 2.86 4.05 -4.44
CA LEU A 208 2.38 5.39 -4.74
C LEU A 208 1.93 5.58 -6.20
N LYS A 209 2.63 4.97 -7.16
CA LYS A 209 2.27 5.05 -8.59
C LYS A 209 0.95 4.36 -8.87
N ASP A 210 0.80 3.11 -8.46
CA ASP A 210 -0.39 2.31 -8.76
C ASP A 210 -1.64 2.97 -8.16
N ARG A 211 -1.54 3.41 -6.89
CA ARG A 211 -2.58 4.20 -6.21
C ARG A 211 -2.96 5.47 -6.95
N SER A 212 -1.98 6.27 -7.35
CA SER A 212 -2.21 7.51 -8.10
C SER A 212 -2.86 7.26 -9.46
N LEU A 213 -2.50 6.18 -10.16
CA LEU A 213 -3.11 5.80 -11.43
C LEU A 213 -4.56 5.34 -11.26
N GLU A 214 -4.88 4.58 -10.21
CA GLU A 214 -6.26 4.16 -9.92
C GLU A 214 -7.14 5.36 -9.54
N VAL A 215 -6.64 6.25 -8.67
CA VAL A 215 -7.38 7.45 -8.22
C VAL A 215 -7.65 8.45 -9.35
N ILE A 216 -6.70 8.69 -10.27
CA ILE A 216 -6.97 9.59 -11.41
C ILE A 216 -7.95 8.97 -12.42
N ARG A 217 -7.82 7.66 -12.73
CA ARG A 217 -8.76 6.95 -13.62
C ARG A 217 -10.18 7.00 -13.05
N MET A 218 -10.33 6.83 -11.73
CA MET A 218 -11.60 7.00 -11.03
C MET A 218 -12.12 8.44 -11.11
N ALA A 219 -11.27 9.44 -10.86
CA ALA A 219 -11.70 10.84 -10.86
C ALA A 219 -12.16 11.31 -12.25
N GLU A 220 -11.53 10.83 -13.32
CA GLU A 220 -11.93 11.06 -14.71
C GLU A 220 -13.29 10.43 -15.02
N GLU A 221 -13.52 9.18 -14.61
CA GLU A 221 -14.82 8.48 -14.73
C GLU A 221 -15.94 9.21 -13.95
N LEU A 222 -15.67 9.60 -12.70
CA LEU A 222 -16.61 10.35 -11.87
C LEU A 222 -16.87 11.76 -12.42
N ALA A 223 -15.90 12.38 -13.09
CA ALA A 223 -16.09 13.68 -13.75
C ALA A 223 -17.06 13.59 -14.94
N VAL A 224 -17.15 12.45 -15.62
CA VAL A 224 -18.13 12.19 -16.67
C VAL A 224 -19.50 11.85 -16.06
N ARG A 225 -19.56 10.93 -15.09
CA ARG A 225 -20.84 10.47 -14.49
C ARG A 225 -21.53 11.54 -13.64
N LYS A 226 -20.75 12.28 -12.85
CA LYS A 226 -21.24 13.21 -11.81
C LYS A 226 -20.60 14.61 -12.01
N PRO A 227 -20.77 15.26 -13.20
CA PRO A 227 -19.97 16.43 -13.62
C PRO A 227 -20.19 17.71 -12.78
N ARG A 228 -21.26 17.78 -11.99
CA ARG A 228 -21.53 18.87 -11.05
C ARG A 228 -21.01 18.60 -9.63
N ALA A 229 -20.61 17.36 -9.32
CA ALA A 229 -20.08 17.00 -8.01
C ALA A 229 -18.67 17.58 -7.80
N LYS A 230 -18.39 18.00 -6.57
CA LYS A 230 -17.11 18.61 -6.17
C LYS A 230 -16.05 17.53 -5.96
N GLU A 231 -14.79 17.88 -6.20
CA GLU A 231 -13.67 16.98 -5.87
C GLU A 231 -13.63 16.64 -4.36
N SER A 232 -13.95 17.62 -3.50
CA SER A 232 -14.08 17.44 -2.04
C SER A 232 -15.17 16.47 -1.59
N GLN A 233 -16.15 16.11 -2.44
CA GLN A 233 -17.20 15.14 -2.10
C GLN A 233 -16.74 13.68 -2.17
N PHE A 234 -15.64 13.39 -2.87
CA PHE A 234 -15.07 12.04 -3.04
C PHE A 234 -13.76 11.87 -2.26
N ALA A 235 -13.61 12.63 -1.17
CA ALA A 235 -12.38 12.65 -0.37
C ALA A 235 -12.06 11.30 0.31
N VAL A 236 -13.04 10.40 0.45
CA VAL A 236 -12.85 9.05 1.00
C VAL A 236 -12.36 8.10 -0.10
N GLU A 237 -12.98 8.16 -1.27
CA GLU A 237 -12.68 7.32 -2.43
C GLU A 237 -11.33 7.66 -3.08
N PHE A 238 -10.94 8.95 -3.07
CA PHE A 238 -9.65 9.41 -3.57
C PHE A 238 -8.50 9.25 -2.55
N GLU A 239 -8.80 8.89 -1.29
CA GLU A 239 -7.89 8.74 -0.13
C GLU A 239 -7.09 10.00 0.26
N ALA A 240 -6.33 10.59 -0.65
CA ALA A 240 -5.47 11.76 -0.42
C ALA A 240 -5.30 12.62 -1.68
N PRO A 241 -5.31 13.97 -1.57
CA PRO A 241 -5.39 14.87 -2.72
C PRO A 241 -4.17 14.82 -3.63
N GLU A 242 -2.98 14.49 -3.10
CA GLU A 242 -1.78 14.34 -3.91
C GLU A 242 -1.85 13.17 -4.89
N LEU A 243 -2.72 12.18 -4.65
CA LEU A 243 -2.87 11.03 -5.55
C LEU A 243 -3.45 11.43 -6.90
N LEU A 244 -4.37 12.40 -6.93
CA LEU A 244 -4.91 13.00 -8.14
C LEU A 244 -3.81 13.72 -8.94
N THR A 245 -3.07 14.60 -8.27
CA THR A 245 -1.98 15.40 -8.87
C THR A 245 -0.87 14.52 -9.44
N LEU A 246 -0.43 13.51 -8.67
CA LEU A 246 0.56 12.53 -9.11
C LEU A 246 0.01 11.58 -10.17
N GLY A 247 -1.30 11.27 -10.15
CA GLY A 247 -1.94 10.41 -11.14
C GLY A 247 -1.89 10.99 -12.55
N CYS A 248 -2.15 12.28 -12.70
CA CYS A 248 -1.91 13.02 -13.95
C CYS A 248 -0.46 12.84 -14.42
N VAL A 249 0.54 13.03 -13.53
CA VAL A 249 1.96 12.85 -13.89
C VAL A 249 2.26 11.41 -14.32
N TYR A 250 1.73 10.39 -13.61
CA TYR A 250 2.02 8.98 -13.93
C TYR A 250 1.32 8.47 -15.20
N LYS A 251 0.23 9.10 -15.64
CA LYS A 251 -0.40 8.81 -16.95
C LYS A 251 0.53 9.16 -18.11
N GLU A 252 1.26 10.27 -18.01
CA GLU A 252 2.21 10.73 -19.02
C GLU A 252 3.60 10.11 -18.83
N ASN A 253 4.10 10.07 -17.59
CA ASN A 253 5.42 9.57 -17.23
C ASN A 253 5.33 8.49 -16.14
N GLY A 254 5.08 7.25 -16.58
CA GLY A 254 5.06 6.08 -15.71
C GLY A 254 6.39 5.70 -15.03
N ARG A 255 7.46 6.50 -15.18
CA ARG A 255 8.77 6.39 -14.49
C ARG A 255 9.07 7.58 -13.57
N PHE A 256 8.14 8.52 -13.40
CA PHE A 256 8.31 9.71 -12.55
C PHE A 256 8.65 9.33 -11.10
N ALA A 257 9.56 10.08 -10.47
CA ALA A 257 10.05 9.78 -9.12
C ALA A 257 9.17 10.39 -8.02
N GLY A 258 7.85 10.15 -8.08
CA GLY A 258 6.86 10.84 -7.24
C GLY A 258 7.04 10.69 -5.72
N GLY A 259 7.74 9.64 -5.26
CA GLY A 259 8.12 9.47 -3.85
C GLY A 259 8.95 10.64 -3.30
N ALA A 260 9.80 11.27 -4.12
CA ALA A 260 10.57 12.45 -3.71
C ALA A 260 9.67 13.70 -3.49
N TYR A 261 8.52 13.73 -4.16
CA TYR A 261 7.59 14.88 -4.16
C TYR A 261 6.41 14.70 -3.18
N SER A 262 6.02 13.48 -2.83
CA SER A 262 4.92 13.23 -1.89
C SER A 262 5.05 13.98 -0.54
N PRO A 263 6.25 14.11 0.10
CA PRO A 263 6.41 14.88 1.33
C PRO A 263 6.21 16.41 1.20
N LEU A 264 6.27 16.95 -0.02
CA LEU A 264 5.79 18.31 -0.32
C LEU A 264 4.25 18.29 -0.42
N LEU A 265 3.71 17.45 -1.31
CA LEU A 265 2.31 17.48 -1.71
C LEU A 265 1.39 17.20 -0.52
N LYS A 266 1.71 16.22 0.34
CA LYS A 266 1.01 15.96 1.62
C LYS A 266 0.85 17.19 2.52
N LYS A 267 1.73 18.20 2.41
CA LYS A 267 1.63 19.45 3.18
C LYS A 267 0.75 20.50 2.51
N VAL A 268 0.89 20.71 1.19
CA VAL A 268 0.29 21.85 0.46
C VAL A 268 -0.92 21.50 -0.41
N ASP A 269 -1.09 20.24 -0.78
CA ASP A 269 -2.18 19.77 -1.62
C ASP A 269 -3.46 19.53 -0.77
N ARG A 270 -4.63 19.83 -1.35
CA ARG A 270 -5.95 19.78 -0.71
C ARG A 270 -7.00 19.45 -1.77
N PHE A 271 -8.11 18.83 -1.37
CA PHE A 271 -9.26 18.66 -2.25
C PHE A 271 -9.93 20.01 -2.54
N SER A 272 -10.48 20.15 -3.75
CA SER A 272 -11.09 21.40 -4.23
C SER A 272 -12.62 21.36 -4.15
N ASP A 273 -13.22 22.44 -3.63
CA ASP A 273 -14.68 22.64 -3.60
C ASP A 273 -15.30 23.03 -4.95
N ARG A 274 -14.56 22.83 -6.05
CA ARG A 274 -15.02 23.03 -7.42
C ARG A 274 -15.35 21.68 -8.06
N ALA A 275 -16.23 21.74 -9.07
CA ALA A 275 -16.69 20.57 -9.81
C ALA A 275 -15.52 19.77 -10.40
N LEU A 276 -15.62 18.44 -10.39
CA LEU A 276 -14.56 17.52 -10.84
C LEU A 276 -13.93 17.89 -12.19
N PRO A 277 -14.69 18.19 -13.28
CA PRO A 277 -14.12 18.56 -14.57
C PRO A 277 -13.30 19.86 -14.55
N VAL A 278 -13.51 20.74 -13.57
CA VAL A 278 -12.68 21.95 -13.37
C VAL A 278 -11.42 21.57 -12.61
N SER A 279 -11.59 20.90 -11.46
CA SER A 279 -10.48 20.51 -10.58
C SER A 279 -9.44 19.66 -11.31
N LEU A 280 -9.86 18.71 -12.16
CA LEU A 280 -8.96 17.89 -12.99
C LEU A 280 -8.07 18.71 -13.95
N ARG A 281 -8.54 19.85 -14.46
CA ARG A 281 -7.71 20.74 -15.31
C ARG A 281 -6.60 21.39 -14.50
N ASP A 282 -6.89 21.78 -13.26
CA ASP A 282 -5.85 22.28 -12.34
C ASP A 282 -4.91 21.16 -11.89
N ARG A 283 -5.40 19.93 -11.67
CA ARG A 283 -4.55 18.74 -11.42
C ARG A 283 -3.54 18.54 -12.55
N ALA A 284 -3.98 18.59 -13.80
CA ALA A 284 -3.10 18.55 -14.97
C ALA A 284 -2.11 19.73 -14.99
N GLY A 285 -2.57 20.96 -14.74
CA GLY A 285 -1.70 22.15 -14.68
C GLY A 285 -0.64 22.10 -13.56
N TYR A 286 -0.94 21.45 -12.42
CA TYR A 286 0.04 21.17 -11.37
C TYR A 286 0.99 20.02 -11.73
N ALA A 287 0.49 19.00 -12.44
CA ALA A 287 1.28 17.88 -12.93
C ALA A 287 2.36 18.33 -13.94
N SER A 288 2.00 19.16 -14.93
CA SER A 288 2.98 19.72 -15.89
C SER A 288 4.10 20.51 -15.18
N ARG A 289 3.77 21.26 -14.12
CA ARG A 289 4.77 21.97 -13.29
C ARG A 289 5.64 21.03 -12.47
N LEU A 290 5.11 19.90 -11.97
CA LEU A 290 5.93 18.87 -11.33
C LEU A 290 6.91 18.21 -12.31
N VAL A 291 6.51 18.03 -13.57
CA VAL A 291 7.40 17.54 -14.64
C VAL A 291 8.49 18.55 -14.99
N GLU A 292 8.19 19.86 -15.07
CA GLU A 292 9.22 20.91 -15.20
C GLU A 292 10.24 20.83 -14.05
N ILE A 293 9.75 20.67 -12.81
CA ILE A 293 10.62 20.59 -11.63
C ILE A 293 11.48 19.32 -11.63
N ASP A 294 10.97 18.13 -11.99
CA ASP A 294 11.83 16.91 -12.08
C ASP A 294 12.85 17.00 -13.23
N GLY A 295 12.52 17.70 -14.33
CA GLY A 295 13.50 18.02 -15.37
C GLY A 295 14.68 18.85 -14.85
N LEU A 296 14.40 19.91 -14.10
CA LEU A 296 15.42 20.75 -13.45
C LEU A 296 16.19 19.97 -12.36
N VAL A 297 15.48 19.21 -11.53
CA VAL A 297 16.06 18.38 -10.47
C VAL A 297 16.96 17.29 -11.04
N LYS A 298 16.63 16.70 -12.20
CA LYS A 298 17.49 15.74 -12.89
C LYS A 298 18.84 16.39 -13.25
N GLY A 299 18.83 17.56 -13.91
CA GLY A 299 20.08 18.27 -14.24
C GLY A 299 20.95 18.60 -13.01
N ILE A 300 20.31 18.94 -11.88
CA ILE A 300 21.02 19.14 -10.60
C ILE A 300 21.60 17.83 -10.07
N VAL A 301 20.86 16.72 -10.14
CA VAL A 301 21.31 15.39 -9.70
C VAL A 301 22.48 14.89 -10.57
N ASP A 302 22.40 15.08 -11.88
CA ASP A 302 23.44 14.71 -12.84
C ASP A 302 24.74 15.50 -12.52
N GLY A 303 24.65 16.82 -12.35
CA GLY A 303 25.78 17.67 -11.93
C GLY A 303 26.31 17.45 -10.49
N LEU A 304 25.58 16.72 -9.64
CA LEU A 304 26.11 16.20 -8.37
C LEU A 304 26.85 14.87 -8.57
N GLN A 305 26.42 14.01 -9.51
CA GLN A 305 27.12 12.76 -9.83
C GLN A 305 28.48 13.02 -10.47
N ASP A 306 28.58 14.03 -11.36
CA ASP A 306 29.85 14.49 -11.94
C ASP A 306 30.83 14.97 -10.86
N ARG A 307 30.31 15.55 -9.78
CA ARG A 307 31.08 15.96 -8.58
C ARG A 307 31.31 14.81 -7.59
N GLY A 308 31.14 13.56 -8.02
CA GLY A 308 31.47 12.35 -7.28
C GLY A 308 30.41 11.85 -6.30
N PHE A 309 29.26 12.51 -6.15
CA PHE A 309 28.21 12.04 -5.25
C PHE A 309 27.50 10.82 -5.85
N LYS A 310 27.54 9.68 -5.13
CA LYS A 310 26.89 8.42 -5.55
C LYS A 310 25.97 7.91 -4.45
N SER A 311 24.66 8.20 -4.57
CA SER A 311 23.63 7.75 -3.63
C SER A 311 22.25 7.71 -4.30
N PRO A 312 21.42 6.67 -4.06
CA PRO A 312 20.05 6.61 -4.60
C PRO A 312 19.16 7.76 -4.09
N TYR A 313 19.47 8.33 -2.92
CA TYR A 313 18.69 9.40 -2.29
C TYR A 313 19.03 10.80 -2.82
N LEU A 314 19.90 10.95 -3.83
CA LEU A 314 20.30 12.26 -4.38
C LEU A 314 19.10 13.10 -4.84
N ARG A 315 18.14 12.51 -5.55
CA ARG A 315 16.91 13.21 -5.95
C ARG A 315 16.12 13.69 -4.74
N ASN A 316 15.91 12.83 -3.74
CA ASN A 316 15.18 13.17 -2.52
C ASN A 316 15.86 14.33 -1.77
N LEU A 317 17.19 14.36 -1.73
CA LEU A 317 17.96 15.47 -1.18
C LEU A 317 17.74 16.77 -1.95
N VAL A 318 17.87 16.76 -3.29
CA VAL A 318 17.67 17.96 -4.11
C VAL A 318 16.23 18.49 -3.97
N VAL A 319 15.21 17.61 -4.04
CA VAL A 319 13.80 17.99 -3.86
C VAL A 319 13.56 18.56 -2.45
N ALA A 320 14.10 17.93 -1.41
CA ALA A 320 14.00 18.44 -0.03
C ALA A 320 14.71 19.80 0.15
N ARG A 321 15.80 20.07 -0.57
CA ARG A 321 16.52 21.36 -0.53
C ARG A 321 15.69 22.48 -1.17
N ILE A 322 15.04 22.25 -2.31
CA ILE A 322 14.20 23.26 -3.00
C ILE A 322 12.77 23.39 -2.44
N ASN A 323 12.32 22.45 -1.60
CA ASN A 323 10.98 22.43 -1.02
C ASN A 323 10.76 23.62 -0.05
N PRO A 324 9.85 24.57 -0.37
CA PRO A 324 9.64 25.80 0.41
C PRO A 324 8.94 25.57 1.76
N VAL A 325 8.42 24.36 2.01
CA VAL A 325 7.70 23.97 3.24
C VAL A 325 8.38 22.80 3.96
N ARG A 326 9.65 22.50 3.63
CA ARG A 326 10.40 21.36 4.20
C ARG A 326 10.37 21.33 5.73
N PHE A 327 10.61 22.48 6.37
CA PHE A 327 10.62 22.64 7.82
C PHE A 327 9.26 22.98 8.44
N HIS A 328 8.22 23.26 7.63
CA HIS A 328 6.90 23.54 8.17
C HIS A 328 6.33 22.29 8.85
N ARG A 329 5.79 22.47 10.06
CA ARG A 329 5.07 21.48 10.86
C ARG A 329 3.68 22.07 11.16
N ALA A 330 2.62 21.39 10.74
CA ALA A 330 1.26 21.82 11.03
C ALA A 330 1.01 21.78 12.55
N LYS A 331 0.36 22.81 13.10
CA LYS A 331 -0.05 22.80 14.51
C LYS A 331 -1.26 21.88 14.70
N LYS A 332 -1.44 21.38 15.93
CA LYS A 332 -2.60 20.54 16.28
C LYS A 332 -3.90 21.34 16.09
N GLY A 333 -4.69 20.98 15.07
CA GLY A 333 -5.93 21.68 14.68
C GLY A 333 -5.81 22.58 13.44
N GLU A 334 -4.62 22.77 12.89
CA GLU A 334 -4.37 23.63 11.72
C GLU A 334 -4.52 22.81 10.42
N ALA A 335 -5.73 22.80 9.84
CA ALA A 335 -6.04 22.05 8.61
C ALA A 335 -5.57 22.75 7.32
N ALA A 336 -5.41 24.08 7.35
CA ALA A 336 -5.00 24.89 6.21
C ALA A 336 -3.58 24.50 5.73
N PRO A 337 -3.31 24.49 4.41
CA PRO A 337 -1.96 24.29 3.90
C PRO A 337 -1.10 25.54 4.18
N PRO A 338 0.23 25.40 4.43
CA PRO A 338 1.13 26.53 4.69
C PRO A 338 1.30 27.51 3.51
N MET A 339 0.90 27.09 2.30
CA MET A 339 0.72 27.91 1.11
C MET A 339 -0.06 27.10 0.06
N ALA A 340 -0.70 27.77 -0.89
CA ALA A 340 -1.34 27.10 -2.02
C ALA A 340 -0.32 26.31 -2.87
N LEU A 341 -0.72 25.12 -3.34
CA LEU A 341 0.10 24.22 -4.16
C LEU A 341 0.77 24.94 -5.35
N GLY A 342 0.01 25.72 -6.13
CA GLY A 342 0.55 26.48 -7.26
C GLY A 342 1.70 27.43 -6.89
N ALA A 343 1.63 28.07 -5.72
CA ALA A 343 2.69 28.95 -5.22
C ALA A 343 3.91 28.17 -4.70
N ALA A 344 3.69 26.99 -4.10
CA ALA A 344 4.78 26.09 -3.70
C ALA A 344 5.59 25.62 -4.92
N LEU A 345 4.90 25.20 -5.99
CA LEU A 345 5.53 24.75 -7.24
C LEU A 345 6.33 25.89 -7.91
N THR A 346 5.78 27.10 -8.02
CA THR A 346 6.50 28.27 -8.55
C THR A 346 7.77 28.58 -7.74
N ARG A 347 7.72 28.46 -6.40
CA ARG A 347 8.90 28.64 -5.53
C ARG A 347 9.95 27.53 -5.74
N MET A 348 9.53 26.29 -5.98
CA MET A 348 10.45 25.18 -6.29
C MET A 348 11.15 25.39 -7.63
N VAL A 349 10.45 25.81 -8.68
CA VAL A 349 11.06 26.17 -9.99
C VAL A 349 12.12 27.26 -9.81
N ALA A 350 11.80 28.33 -9.07
CA ALA A 350 12.74 29.41 -8.79
C ALA A 350 13.96 28.97 -7.95
N SER A 351 13.77 28.03 -7.03
CA SER A 351 14.85 27.48 -6.18
C SER A 351 15.72 26.48 -6.95
N ALA A 352 15.15 25.70 -7.86
CA ALA A 352 15.89 24.78 -8.74
C ALA A 352 16.75 25.56 -9.76
N LYS A 353 16.18 26.61 -10.40
CA LYS A 353 16.92 27.49 -11.33
C LYS A 353 18.03 28.32 -10.64
N LYS A 354 18.12 28.30 -9.31
CA LYS A 354 19.15 28.96 -8.49
C LYS A 354 19.88 27.98 -7.56
N PHE A 355 19.91 26.69 -7.90
CA PHE A 355 20.51 25.67 -7.04
C PHE A 355 22.03 25.71 -7.10
N ASP A 356 22.68 26.07 -5.98
CA ASP A 356 24.13 25.93 -5.84
C ASP A 356 24.52 24.48 -5.50
N LEU A 357 25.22 23.83 -6.43
CA LEU A 357 25.85 22.51 -6.26
C LEU A 357 26.89 22.51 -5.13
N GLY A 358 27.62 23.63 -4.94
CA GLY A 358 28.63 23.81 -3.89
C GLY A 358 28.06 23.64 -2.48
N SER A 359 26.80 24.03 -2.28
CA SER A 359 26.09 23.98 -1.00
C SER A 359 25.76 22.58 -0.47
N VAL A 360 25.99 21.52 -1.26
CA VAL A 360 25.71 20.12 -0.92
C VAL A 360 26.93 19.45 -0.31
N ARG A 361 26.76 18.79 0.84
CA ARG A 361 27.83 18.10 1.59
C ARG A 361 27.53 16.60 1.75
N PRO A 362 28.54 15.72 1.85
CA PRO A 362 28.31 14.28 2.00
C PRO A 362 27.41 13.89 3.18
N GLY A 363 27.47 14.65 4.29
CA GLY A 363 26.61 14.42 5.47
C GLY A 363 25.11 14.69 5.23
N ASP A 364 24.74 15.50 4.24
CA ASP A 364 23.33 15.80 3.94
C ASP A 364 22.59 14.55 3.44
N LEU A 365 23.29 13.63 2.76
CA LEU A 365 22.72 12.37 2.26
C LEU A 365 22.32 11.41 3.38
N ALA A 366 23.06 11.38 4.49
CA ALA A 366 22.75 10.52 5.63
C ALA A 366 21.45 10.93 6.33
N LEU A 367 21.18 12.25 6.40
CA LEU A 367 19.93 12.77 6.95
C LEU A 367 18.71 12.37 6.10
N VAL A 368 18.85 12.41 4.78
CA VAL A 368 17.76 12.07 3.84
C VAL A 368 17.49 10.57 3.82
N ALA A 369 18.52 9.73 3.91
CA ALA A 369 18.36 8.28 4.02
C ALA A 369 17.57 7.90 5.30
N ALA A 370 17.89 8.52 6.44
CA ALA A 370 17.19 8.26 7.70
C ALA A 370 15.71 8.67 7.69
N VAL A 371 15.37 9.80 7.04
CA VAL A 371 13.96 10.21 6.88
C VAL A 371 13.22 9.29 5.91
N ALA A 372 13.88 8.83 4.85
CA ALA A 372 13.26 7.90 3.88
C ALA A 372 12.94 6.53 4.49
N SER A 373 13.68 6.07 5.50
CA SER A 373 13.43 4.81 6.21
C SER A 373 12.39 4.88 7.34
N ASP A 374 11.91 6.08 7.70
CA ASP A 374 10.83 6.28 8.68
C ASP A 374 9.43 6.39 8.00
N ASP A 375 9.39 6.43 6.66
CA ASP A 375 8.19 6.57 5.80
C ASP A 375 7.85 5.27 5.00
N GLU A 376 8.58 4.16 5.23
CA GLU A 376 8.34 2.80 4.68
C GLU A 376 7.64 1.85 5.68
#